data_AF-A0A9D6QR42-F1
#
_entry.id   AF-A0A9D6QR42-F1
#
_cell.length_a   1.000
_cell.length_b   1.000
_cell.length_c   1.000
_cell.angle_alpha   90.00
_cell.angle_beta   90.00
_cell.angle_gamma   90.00
#
_symmetry.space_group_name_H-M   'P 1'
#
loop_
_entity.id
_entity.type
_entity.pdbx_description
1 polymer ?
#
loop_
_entity_poly.entity_id
_entity_poly.type
_entity_poly.pdbx_seq_one_letter_code
_entity_poly.pdbx_strand_id
1 'polypeptide(L)' 'MKTFTFRYEPSKAPSAKPGELRTNSVGAMLSSMTTGRIELFYAIAGKCPGSVCQIARLLKRDAANVLRDVKVLESIGLVT' A
#
# COMPACT_ATOMS: atom_id res chain seq x y z
N MET A 1 -21.47 -21.97 -30.11
CA MET A 1 -20.62 -21.16 -29.20
C MET A 1 -20.82 -21.67 -27.78
N LYS A 2 -19.76 -22.04 -27.05
CA LYS A 2 -19.85 -22.33 -25.62
C LYS A 2 -19.57 -21.03 -24.86
N THR A 3 -20.55 -20.55 -24.12
CA THR A 3 -20.40 -19.38 -23.23
C THR A 3 -19.78 -19.86 -21.93
N PHE A 4 -18.62 -19.31 -21.57
CA PHE A 4 -18.04 -19.50 -20.24
C PHE A 4 -18.44 -18.32 -19.37
N THR A 5 -19.19 -18.60 -18.30
CA THR A 5 -19.59 -17.60 -17.32
C THR A 5 -18.61 -17.65 -16.15
N PHE A 6 -17.76 -16.63 -16.02
CA PHE A 6 -16.90 -16.49 -14.86
C PHE A 6 -17.67 -15.81 -13.73
N ARG A 7 -17.89 -16.53 -12.62
CA ARG A 7 -18.49 -15.96 -11.41
C ARG A 7 -17.36 -15.63 -10.43
N TYR A 8 -17.03 -14.35 -10.33
CA TYR A 8 -16.07 -13.86 -9.34
C TYR A 8 -16.76 -13.71 -7.99
N GLU A 9 -16.29 -14.45 -6.99
CA GLU A 9 -16.68 -14.23 -5.59
C GLU A 9 -15.51 -13.59 -4.84
N PRO A 10 -15.58 -12.30 -4.50
CA PRO A 10 -14.53 -11.67 -3.72
C PRO A 10 -14.56 -12.24 -2.31
N SER A 11 -13.63 -13.14 -1.99
CA SER A 11 -13.31 -13.44 -0.61
C SER A 11 -12.75 -12.18 0.06
N LYS A 12 -13.01 -12.00 1.37
CA LYS A 12 -12.30 -10.99 2.18
C LYS A 12 -10.81 -11.11 1.86
N ALA A 13 -10.20 -10.04 1.36
CA ALA A 13 -8.80 -10.06 0.95
C ALA A 13 -7.96 -10.60 2.12
N PRO A 14 -7.30 -11.76 1.97
CA PRO A 14 -6.39 -12.25 3.00
C PRO A 14 -5.34 -11.18 3.31
N SER A 15 -4.78 -11.15 4.53
CA SER A 15 -3.57 -10.35 4.76
C SER A 15 -2.51 -10.76 3.73
N ALA A 16 -1.83 -9.80 3.11
CA ALA A 16 -0.74 -10.11 2.18
C ALA A 16 0.31 -10.99 2.89
N LYS A 17 0.83 -12.02 2.21
CA LYS A 17 1.91 -12.85 2.77
C LYS A 17 3.24 -12.08 2.74
N PRO A 18 4.27 -12.50 3.51
CA PRO A 18 5.61 -11.96 3.37
C PRO A 18 6.09 -12.04 1.92
N GLY A 19 6.53 -10.91 1.36
CA GLY A 19 6.96 -10.80 -0.05
C GLY A 19 5.84 -10.58 -1.07
N GLU A 20 4.57 -10.55 -0.64
CA GLU A 20 3.45 -10.18 -1.51
C GLU A 20 3.14 -8.70 -1.41
N LEU A 21 2.92 -8.06 -2.56
CA LEU A 21 2.37 -6.72 -2.67
C LEU A 21 1.00 -6.83 -3.34
N ARG A 22 -0.02 -6.24 -2.70
CA ARG A 22 -1.41 -6.24 -3.18
C ARG A 22 -1.87 -4.82 -3.40
N THR A 23 -2.47 -4.55 -4.55
CA THR A 23 -3.02 -3.23 -4.92
C THR A 23 -4.37 -3.42 -5.58
N ASN A 24 -5.23 -2.41 -5.45
CA ASN A 24 -6.49 -2.33 -6.20
C ASN A 24 -6.30 -1.79 -7.63
N SER A 25 -5.12 -1.24 -7.96
CA SER A 25 -4.83 -0.63 -9.26
C SER A 25 -3.33 -0.65 -9.58
N VAL A 26 -2.92 -1.63 -10.40
CA VAL A 26 -1.51 -1.77 -10.84
C VAL A 26 -1.03 -0.53 -11.59
N GLY A 27 -1.87 0.09 -12.42
CA GLY A 27 -1.51 1.31 -13.16
C GLY A 27 -1.29 2.51 -12.23
N ALA A 28 -2.13 2.68 -11.20
CA ALA A 28 -1.96 3.74 -10.23
C ALA A 28 -0.71 3.50 -9.36
N MET A 29 -0.44 2.25 -8.99
CA MET A 29 0.79 1.89 -8.29
C MET A 29 2.03 2.26 -9.12
N LEU A 30 2.11 1.84 -10.38
CA LEU A 30 3.29 2.11 -11.22
C LEU A 30 3.53 3.60 -11.45
N SER A 31 2.48 4.41 -11.57
CA SER A 31 2.59 5.86 -11.78
C SER A 31 2.83 6.66 -10.49
N SER A 32 2.49 6.11 -9.33
CA SER A 32 2.61 6.80 -8.04
C SER A 32 3.78 6.31 -7.19
N MET A 33 4.46 5.21 -7.49
CA MET A 33 5.53 4.71 -6.63
C MET A 33 6.85 5.46 -6.85
N THR A 34 7.08 6.47 -6.02
CA THR A 34 8.38 7.14 -5.89
C THR A 34 9.27 6.39 -4.90
N THR A 35 10.59 6.61 -4.94
CA THR A 35 11.54 6.02 -3.97
C THR A 35 11.12 6.28 -2.52
N GLY A 36 10.70 7.51 -2.20
CA GLY A 36 10.24 7.85 -0.86
C GLY A 36 8.96 7.12 -0.42
N ARG A 37 8.06 6.78 -1.36
CA ARG A 37 6.86 5.98 -1.07
C ARG A 37 7.17 4.50 -0.94
N ILE A 38 8.15 4.00 -1.69
CA ILE A 38 8.66 2.63 -1.54
C ILE A 38 9.28 2.44 -0.15
N GLU A 39 10.15 3.35 0.28
CA GLU A 39 10.75 3.33 1.62
C GLU A 39 9.70 3.41 2.72
N LEU A 40 8.70 4.27 2.54
CA LEU A 40 7.56 4.40 3.45
C LEU A 40 6.78 3.08 3.56
N PHE A 41 6.46 2.45 2.43
CA PHE A 41 5.77 1.17 2.41
C PHE A 41 6.55 0.10 3.18
N TYR A 42 7.85 -0.04 2.94
CA TYR A 42 8.68 -1.01 3.67
C TYR A 42 8.81 -0.68 5.16
N ALA A 43 8.86 0.59 5.54
CA ALA A 43 8.86 1.00 6.94
C ALA A 43 7.56 0.61 7.65
N ILE A 44 6.42 0.77 6.99
CA ILE A 44 5.11 0.37 7.51
C ILE A 44 5.03 -1.16 7.63
N ALA A 45 5.34 -1.88 6.54
CA ALA A 45 5.25 -3.33 6.48
C ALA A 45 6.23 -4.05 7.42
N GLY A 46 7.45 -3.51 7.58
CA GLY A 46 8.52 -4.16 8.34
C GLY A 46 8.53 -3.83 9.83
N LYS A 47 8.02 -2.66 10.23
CA LYS A 47 8.14 -2.16 11.61
C LYS A 47 6.82 -1.87 12.31
N CYS A 48 5.70 -2.02 11.61
CA CYS A 48 4.33 -1.82 12.13
C CYS A 48 4.18 -0.58 13.04
N PRO A 49 4.57 0.62 12.57
CA PRO A 49 4.46 1.84 13.37
C PRO A 49 2.98 2.16 13.63
N GLY A 50 2.65 2.56 14.86
CA GLY A 50 1.27 2.83 15.28
C GLY A 50 0.77 4.25 14.94
N SER A 51 1.59 5.09 14.29
CA SER A 51 1.17 6.44 13.89
C SER A 51 2.08 7.07 12.82
N VAL A 52 1.54 8.07 12.10
CA VAL A 52 2.28 8.92 11.15
C VAL A 52 3.49 9.59 11.82
N CYS A 53 3.37 10.03 13.07
CA CYS A 53 4.46 10.66 13.81
C CYS A 53 5.63 9.67 14.06
N GLN A 54 5.32 8.40 14.34
CA GLN A 54 6.35 7.37 14.49
C GLN A 54 7.05 7.09 13.15
N ILE A 55 6.29 7.01 12.06
CA ILE A 55 6.84 6.86 10.71
C ILE A 55 7.76 8.02 10.35
N ALA A 56 7.33 9.26 10.59
CA ALA A 56 8.08 10.47 10.32
C ALA A 56 9.43 10.50 11.06
N ARG A 57 9.44 10.13 12.34
CA ARG A 57 10.68 9.98 13.13
C ARG A 57 11.59 8.89 12.58
N LEU A 58 11.01 7.76 12.18
CA LEU A 58 11.75 6.60 11.70
C LEU A 58 12.46 6.88 10.37
N LEU A 59 11.78 7.59 9.47
CA LEU A 59 12.32 7.97 8.17
C LEU A 59 13.06 9.32 8.19
N LYS A 60 13.06 10.03 9.33
CA LYS A 60 13.58 11.40 9.48
C LYS A 60 12.97 12.35 8.42
N ARG A 61 11.67 12.23 8.18
CA ARG A 61 10.90 13.02 7.21
C ARG A 61 9.91 13.94 7.91
N ASP A 62 9.53 15.02 7.25
CA ASP A 62 8.44 15.88 7.71
C ASP A 62 7.11 15.11 7.78
N ALA A 63 6.35 15.34 8.87
CA ALA A 63 5.13 14.59 9.15
C ALA A 63 4.00 14.89 8.15
N ALA A 64 3.90 16.11 7.63
CA ALA A 64 2.88 16.46 6.65
C ALA A 64 3.15 15.78 5.30
N ASN A 65 4.42 15.68 4.90
CA ASN A 65 4.82 14.93 3.71
C ASN A 65 4.58 13.42 3.88
N VAL A 66 4.88 12.85 5.05
CA VAL A 66 4.57 11.45 5.35
C VAL A 66 3.06 11.21 5.30
N LEU A 67 2.25 12.07 5.91
CA LEU A 67 0.79 11.95 5.84
C LEU A 67 0.28 11.95 4.40
N ARG A 68 0.82 12.84 3.55
CA ARG A 68 0.45 12.89 2.13
C ARG A 68 0.77 11.58 1.42
N ASP A 69 1.96 11.03 1.65
CA ASP A 69 2.37 9.77 1.03
C ASP A 69 1.58 8.56 1.56
N VAL A 70 1.26 8.53 2.87
CA VAL A 70 0.39 7.49 3.45
C VAL A 70 -0.97 7.49 2.74
N LYS A 71 -1.60 8.66 2.57
CA LYS A 71 -2.88 8.78 1.86
C LYS A 71 -2.80 8.30 0.41
N VAL A 72 -1.68 8.53 -0.27
CA VAL A 72 -1.48 7.98 -1.62
C VAL A 72 -1.44 6.46 -1.57
N LEU A 73 -0.64 5.87 -0.67
CA LEU A 73 -0.54 4.42 -0.52
C LEU A 73 -1.87 3.76 -0.12
N GLU A 74 -2.67 4.41 0.72
CA GLU A 74 -4.04 3.99 1.07
C GLU A 74 -4.95 4.00 -0.16
N SER A 75 -4.90 5.07 -0.97
CA SER A 75 -5.76 5.21 -2.16
C SER A 75 -5.52 4.11 -3.22
N ILE A 76 -4.29 3.61 -3.31
CA ILE A 76 -3.91 2.49 -4.19
C ILE A 76 -3.95 1.13 -3.49
N GLY A 77 -4.45 1.07 -2.25
CA GLY A 77 -4.68 -0.15 -1.50
C GLY A 77 -3.42 -0.89 -1.05
N LEU A 78 -2.28 -0.20 -0.92
CA LEU A 78 -1.03 -0.79 -0.43
C LEU A 78 -0.92 -0.81 1.10
N VAL A 79 -1.62 0.10 1.79
CA VAL A 79 -1.68 0.18 3.26
C VAL A 79 -3.11 0.49 3.71
N THR A 80 -3.42 0.25 4.98
CA THR A 80 -4.75 0.39 5.60
C THR A 80 -4.67 1.08 6.94
#